data_AF-A0AAE9Z4K2-F1
#
_entry.id   AF-A0AAE9Z4K2-F1
#
_cell.length_a   1.000
_cell.length_b   1.000
_cell.length_c   1.000
_cell.angle_alpha   90.00
_cell.angle_beta   90.00
_cell.angle_gamma   90.00
#
_symmetry.space_group_name_H-M   'P 1'
#
loop_
_entity.id
_entity.type
_entity.pdbx_description
1 polymer ?
#
loop_
_entity_poly.entity_id
_entity_poly.type
_entity_poly.pdbx_seq_one_letter_code
_entity_poly.pdbx_strand_id
1 'polypeptide(L)' 'MKRVVLYSMNNCPHCDTAKRYLDQQGIKYRLCNVKTPKGQKELAALGMRAVPVLKIGDQILNGFSVEKFNQLFKG' A
#
# COMPACT_ATOMS: atom_id res chain seq x y z
N MET A 1 -16.97 -0.94 -2.71
CA MET A 1 -15.79 -1.01 -1.80
C MET A 1 -14.52 -1.04 -2.64
N LYS A 2 -13.58 -0.11 -2.43
CA LYS A 2 -12.31 -0.09 -3.18
C LYS A 2 -11.38 -1.17 -2.62
N ARG A 3 -10.77 -1.97 -3.49
CA ARG A 3 -9.81 -3.01 -3.08
C ARG A 3 -8.49 -2.34 -2.75
N VAL A 4 -8.09 -2.39 -1.48
CA VAL A 4 -6.82 -1.83 -1.03
C VAL A 4 -5.77 -2.93 -0.96
N VAL A 5 -4.59 -2.71 -1.54
CA VAL A 5 -3.42 -3.58 -1.42
C VAL A 5 -2.26 -2.73 -0.91
N LEU A 6 -1.74 -3.08 0.26
CA LEU A 6 -0.59 -2.44 0.86
C LEU A 6 0.66 -3.26 0.53
N TYR A 7 1.50 -2.74 -0.35
CA TYR A 7 2.83 -3.24 -0.62
C TYR A 7 3.80 -2.68 0.44
N SER A 8 4.31 -3.58 1.27
CA SER A 8 5.17 -3.30 2.42
C SER A 8 6.48 -4.09 2.31
N MET A 9 7.54 -3.63 2.97
CA MET A 9 8.79 -4.39 3.13
C MET A 9 9.19 -4.48 4.60
N ASN A 10 9.93 -5.53 4.97
CA ASN A 10 10.55 -5.58 6.29
C ASN A 10 11.55 -4.43 6.44
N ASN A 11 11.62 -3.84 7.63
CA ASN A 11 12.53 -2.75 8.00
C ASN A 11 12.15 -1.38 7.44
N CYS A 12 10.84 -1.06 7.36
CA CYS A 12 10.38 0.25 6.92
C CYS A 12 9.33 0.84 7.87
N PRO A 13 9.66 1.86 8.68
CA PRO A 13 8.75 2.42 9.68
C PRO A 13 7.48 3.02 9.04
N HIS A 14 7.59 3.60 7.85
CA HIS A 14 6.43 4.14 7.11
C HIS A 14 5.41 3.07 6.70
N CYS A 15 5.86 1.84 6.47
CA CYS A 15 4.94 0.73 6.16
C CYS A 15 4.12 0.32 7.39
N ASP A 16 4.71 0.39 8.59
CA ASP A 16 4.02 0.06 9.83
C ASP A 16 2.94 1.11 10.15
N THR A 17 3.25 2.39 9.94
CA THR A 17 2.27 3.48 10.02
C THR A 17 1.11 3.27 9.05
N ALA A 18 1.39 2.86 7.81
CA ALA A 18 0.37 2.57 6.81
C ALA A 18 -0.57 1.45 7.25
N LYS A 19 0.02 0.36 7.74
CA LYS A 19 -0.70 -0.82 8.21
C LYS A 19 -1.61 -0.46 9.39
N ARG A 20 -1.07 0.24 10.40
CA ARG A 20 -1.83 0.68 11.57
C ARG A 20 -2.97 1.63 11.20
N TYR A 21 -2.73 2.58 10.29
CA TYR A 21 -3.77 3.51 9.86
C TYR A 21 -4.94 2.78 9.22
N LEU A 22 -4.68 1.85 8.30
CA LEU A 22 -5.73 1.08 7.63
C LEU A 22 -6.51 0.20 8.61
N ASP A 23 -5.81 -0.40 9.57
CA ASP A 23 -6.38 -1.23 10.63
C ASP A 23 -7.29 -0.40 11.56
N GLN A 24 -6.81 0.78 12.00
CA GLN A 24 -7.61 1.70 12.82
C GLN A 24 -8.85 2.22 12.10
N GLN A 25 -8.78 2.40 10.78
CA GLN A 25 -9.94 2.80 9.97
C GLN A 25 -10.90 1.63 9.67
N GLY A 26 -10.55 0.39 10.06
CA GLY A 26 -11.33 -0.81 9.75
C GLY A 26 -11.40 -1.11 8.26
N ILE A 27 -10.44 -0.61 7.47
CA ILE A 27 -10.42 -0.78 6.02
C ILE A 27 -9.89 -2.18 5.71
N LYS A 28 -10.62 -2.96 4.91
CA LYS A 28 -10.10 -4.25 4.41
C LYS A 28 -9.03 -3.99 3.35
N TYR A 29 -7.79 -4.35 3.67
CA TYR A 29 -6.66 -4.30 2.74
C TYR A 29 -5.93 -5.64 2.67
N ARG A 30 -5.25 -5.87 1.55
CA ARG A 30 -4.38 -7.01 1.34
C ARG A 30 -2.94 -6.58 1.58
N LEU A 31 -2.26 -7.19 2.55
CA LEU A 31 -0.84 -6.98 2.76
C LEU A 31 -0.03 -7.79 1.73
N CYS A 32 0.87 -7.13 0.99
CA CYS A 32 1.77 -7.77 0.04
C CYS A 32 3.21 -7.41 0.40
N ASN A 33 4.03 -8.42 0.76
CA ASN A 33 5.40 -8.17 1.15
C ASN A 33 6.33 -8.17 -0.08
N VAL A 34 6.90 -7.01 -0.40
CA VAL A 34 7.84 -6.86 -1.53
C VAL A 34 9.20 -7.51 -1.27
N LYS A 35 9.50 -7.94 -0.03
CA LYS A 35 10.65 -8.81 0.24
C LYS A 35 10.51 -10.21 -0.35
N THR A 36 9.30 -10.63 -0.69
CA THR A 36 9.09 -11.91 -1.37
C THR A 36 9.27 -11.74 -2.86
N PRO A 37 9.79 -12.74 -3.59
CA PRO A 37 9.95 -12.67 -5.04
C PRO A 37 8.63 -12.37 -5.77
N LYS A 38 7.50 -12.77 -5.18
CA LYS A 38 6.15 -12.51 -5.70
C LYS A 38 5.76 -11.05 -5.55
N GLY A 39 5.98 -10.44 -4.38
CA GLY A 39 5.70 -9.03 -4.14
C GLY A 39 6.64 -8.11 -4.93
N GLN A 40 7.91 -8.49 -5.08
CA GLN A 40 8.86 -7.76 -5.91
C GLN A 40 8.47 -7.79 -7.39
N LYS A 41 8.03 -8.95 -7.91
CA LYS A 41 7.48 -9.06 -9.27
C LYS A 41 6.23 -8.20 -9.45
N GLU A 42 5.30 -8.20 -8.50
CA GLU A 42 4.10 -7.36 -8.57
C GLU A 42 4.47 -5.87 -8.56
N LEU A 43 5.37 -5.45 -7.67
CA LEU A 43 5.82 -4.05 -7.59
C LEU A 43 6.47 -3.60 -8.91
N ALA A 44 7.32 -4.46 -9.48
CA ALA A 44 7.96 -4.22 -10.77
C ALA A 44 6.94 -4.20 -11.93
N ALA A 45 5.93 -5.08 -11.90
CA ALA A 45 4.85 -5.10 -12.88
C ALA A 45 3.96 -3.84 -12.80
N LEU A 46 3.84 -3.25 -11.62
CA LEU A 46 3.18 -1.95 -11.41
C LEU A 46 4.06 -0.77 -11.86
N GLY A 47 5.30 -1.00 -12.30
CA GLY A 47 6.25 0.06 -12.68
C GLY A 47 6.83 0.82 -11.49
N MET A 48 6.63 0.31 -10.27
CA MET A 48 7.01 0.98 -9.03
C MET A 48 8.36 0.48 -8.55
N ARG A 49 9.21 1.40 -8.10
CA ARG A 49 10.58 1.10 -7.61
C ARG A 49 10.82 1.50 -6.16
N ALA A 50 9.88 2.22 -5.55
CA ALA A 50 9.94 2.66 -4.17
C ALA A 50 8.80 2.03 -3.37
N VAL A 51 8.99 1.90 -2.05
CA VAL A 51 7.98 1.47 -1.10
C VAL A 51 7.94 2.45 0.08
N PRO A 52 6.81 2.57 0.82
CA PRO A 52 5.55 1.83 0.68
C PRO A 52 4.78 2.14 -0.61
N VAL A 53 3.99 1.18 -1.14
CA VAL A 53 3.05 1.43 -2.25
C VAL A 53 1.67 0.96 -1.84
N LEU A 54 0.65 1.79 -2.06
CA LEU A 54 -0.74 1.40 -1.83
C LEU A 54 -1.49 1.39 -3.15
N LYS A 55 -2.09 0.26 -3.50
CA LYS A 55 -3.00 0.17 -4.63
C LYS A 55 -4.44 0.24 -4.11
N ILE A 56 -5.22 1.19 -4.60
CA ILE A 56 -6.59 1.47 -4.17
C ILE A 56 -7.48 1.36 -5.41
N GLY A 57 -8.04 0.18 -5.65
CA GLY A 57 -8.72 -0.14 -6.91
C GLY A 57 -7.73 -0.08 -8.08
N ASP A 58 -7.96 0.86 -9.00
CA ASP A 58 -7.11 1.15 -10.15
C ASP A 58 -6.05 2.21 -9.88
N GLN A 59 -6.14 2.89 -8.72
CA GLN A 59 -5.18 3.93 -8.37
C GLN A 59 -3.99 3.35 -7.62
N ILE A 60 -2.81 3.92 -7.87
CA ILE A 60 -1.56 3.54 -7.22
C ILE A 60 -1.02 4.77 -6.52
N LEU A 61 -0.77 4.63 -5.22
CA LEU A 61 -0.15 5.63 -4.38
C LEU A 61 1.30 5.21 -4.11
N ASN A 62 2.24 6.00 -4.60
CA ASN A 62 3.65 5.88 -4.23
C ASN A 62 3.88 6.55 -2.87
N GLY A 63 4.48 5.81 -1.94
CA GLY A 63 4.60 6.22 -0.55
C GLY A 63 3.30 6.01 0.25
N PHE A 64 3.39 6.28 1.54
CA PHE A 64 2.23 6.30 2.42
C PHE A 64 2.03 7.73 2.92
N SER A 65 0.89 8.32 2.58
CA SER A 65 0.46 9.61 3.10
C SER A 65 -1.02 9.51 3.43
N VAL A 66 -1.38 9.80 4.68
CA VAL A 66 -2.77 9.73 5.16
C VAL A 66 -3.69 10.61 4.33
N GLU A 67 -3.26 11.83 4.01
CA GLU A 67 -4.03 12.78 3.19
C GLU A 67 -4.31 12.22 1.79
N LYS A 68 -3.26 11.80 1.07
CA LYS A 68 -3.40 11.22 -0.27
C LYS A 68 -4.23 9.95 -0.25
N PHE A 69 -4.02 9.07 0.72
CA PHE A 69 -4.83 7.86 0.87
C PHE A 69 -6.30 8.21 1.05
N ASN A 70 -6.64 9.15 1.93
CA ASN A 70 -8.02 9.57 2.13
C ASN A 70 -8.63 10.20 0.88
N GLN A 71 -7.88 11.01 0.14
CA GLN A 71 -8.35 11.56 -1.14
C GLN A 71 -8.67 10.45 -2.14
N LEU A 72 -7.78 9.47 -2.32
CA LEU A 72 -7.99 8.37 -3.26
C LEU A 72 -9.07 7.39 -2.78
N PHE A 73 -9.23 7.19 -1.47
CA PHE A 73 -10.19 6.26 -0.89
C PHE A 73 -11.61 6.85 -0.81
N LYS A 74 -11.75 8.09 -0.32
CA LYS A 74 -13.05 8.78 -0.16
C LYS A 74 -13.55 9.49 -1.41
N GLY A 75 -12.65 9.79 -2.35
CA GLY A 75 -13.01 10.37 -3.65
C GLY A 75 -13.74 9.41 -4.58
#